data_AF-A0A0B7NZG6-F1
#
_entry.id   AF-A0A0B7NZG6-F1
#
_cell.length_a   1.000
_cell.length_b   1.000
_cell.length_c   1.000
_cell.angle_alpha   90.00
_cell.angle_beta   90.00
_cell.angle_gamma   90.00
#
_symmetry.space_group_name_H-M   'P 1'
#
loop_
_entity.id
_entity.type
_entity.pdbx_description
1 polymer ?
#
loop_
_entity_poly.entity_id
_entity_poly.type
_entity_poly.pdbx_seq_one_letter_code
_entity_poly.pdbx_strand_id
1 'polypeptide(L)'
;MPPTWLNVIVPLLSAVVGAVVGGLVVHRFAVTRDARNEQRARRIEHLISAYQRLIAAANQPEGLSADHQRGLESAVSDIMLLGQKAEVDAAREFLVAFARDGNADLDELLAELRSSLRDELNLDKTPMPKPYNLRMR
;
A
#
# COMPACT_ATOMS: atom_id res chain seq x y z
N MET A 1 -58.64 -2.96 29.90
CA MET A 1 -57.34 -3.66 29.97
C MET A 1 -56.91 -3.95 28.53
N PRO A 2 -55.73 -3.51 28.08
CA PRO A 2 -55.26 -3.85 26.74
C PRO A 2 -55.16 -5.38 26.61
N PRO A 3 -55.51 -5.95 25.44
CA PRO A 3 -55.42 -7.39 25.21
C PRO A 3 -54.01 -7.94 25.48
N THR A 4 -53.91 -9.03 26.24
CA THR A 4 -52.63 -9.63 26.67
C THR A 4 -51.74 -10.10 25.52
N TRP A 5 -52.32 -10.37 24.34
CA TRP A 5 -51.58 -10.76 23.14
C TRP A 5 -50.75 -9.61 22.54
N LEU A 6 -51.15 -8.35 22.72
CA LEU A 6 -50.37 -7.18 22.26
C LEU A 6 -49.03 -7.08 22.99
N ASN A 7 -48.97 -7.48 24.27
CA ASN A 7 -47.75 -7.47 25.06
C ASN A 7 -46.68 -8.45 24.53
N VAL A 8 -47.07 -9.42 23.70
CA VAL A 8 -46.15 -10.39 23.09
C VAL A 8 -45.77 -9.97 21.66
N ILE A 9 -46.71 -9.42 20.89
CA ILE A 9 -46.48 -9.03 19.50
C ILE A 9 -45.55 -7.81 19.40
N VAL A 10 -45.72 -6.81 20.25
CA VAL A 10 -44.91 -5.59 20.23
C VAL A 10 -43.41 -5.87 20.43
N PRO A 11 -42.96 -6.61 21.48
CA PRO A 11 -41.54 -6.89 21.65
C PRO A 11 -40.98 -7.76 20.52
N LEU A 12 -41.75 -8.73 20.02
CA LEU A 12 -41.34 -9.55 18.88
C LEU A 12 -41.09 -8.71 17.63
N LEU A 13 -42.02 -7.82 17.27
CA LEU A 13 -41.86 -6.91 16.13
C LEU A 13 -40.68 -5.96 16.34
N SER A 14 -40.50 -5.42 17.54
CA SER A 14 -39.35 -4.57 17.85
C SER A 14 -38.02 -5.29 17.71
N ALA A 15 -37.95 -6.57 18.11
CA ALA A 15 -36.75 -7.39 17.98
C ALA A 15 -36.43 -7.68 16.51
N VAL A 16 -37.45 -8.01 15.71
CA VAL A 16 -37.30 -8.22 14.26
C VAL A 16 -36.84 -6.95 13.57
N VAL A 17 -37.48 -5.82 13.84
CA VAL A 17 -37.09 -4.52 13.26
C VAL A 17 -35.66 -4.15 13.69
N GLY A 18 -35.34 -4.31 14.98
CA GLY A 18 -34.00 -4.06 15.50
C GLY A 18 -32.94 -4.94 14.84
N ALA A 19 -33.23 -6.23 14.62
CA ALA A 19 -32.33 -7.15 13.94
C ALA A 19 -32.11 -6.78 12.47
N VAL A 20 -33.18 -6.40 11.76
CA VAL A 20 -33.08 -5.99 10.34
C VAL A 20 -32.29 -4.69 10.20
N VAL A 21 -32.60 -3.68 11.02
CA VAL A 21 -31.89 -2.39 11.00
C VAL A 21 -30.44 -2.56 11.41
N GLY A 22 -30.19 -3.30 12.51
CA GLY A 22 -28.85 -3.60 12.99
C GLY A 22 -28.02 -4.36 11.95
N GLY A 23 -28.60 -5.40 11.33
CA GLY A 23 -27.96 -6.18 10.28
C GLY A 23 -27.60 -5.33 9.06
N LEU A 24 -28.50 -4.44 8.63
CA LEU A 24 -28.25 -3.54 7.49
C LEU A 24 -27.09 -2.57 7.77
N VAL A 25 -27.05 -1.97 8.97
CA VAL A 25 -25.99 -1.05 9.39
C VAL A 25 -24.65 -1.76 9.45
N VAL A 26 -24.59 -2.92 10.12
CA VAL A 26 -23.37 -3.73 10.22
C VAL A 26 -22.88 -4.15 8.84
N HIS A 27 -23.78 -4.59 7.97
CA HIS A 27 -23.42 -5.00 6.61
C HIS A 27 -22.84 -3.83 5.79
N ARG A 28 -23.41 -2.63 5.90
CA ARG A 28 -22.87 -1.44 5.22
C ARG A 28 -21.47 -1.11 5.70
N PHE A 29 -21.23 -1.12 7.02
CA PHE A 29 -19.89 -0.93 7.55
C PHE A 29 -18.92 -2.02 7.09
N ALA A 30 -19.34 -3.28 7.07
CA ALA A 30 -18.53 -4.40 6.58
C ALA A 30 -18.10 -4.19 5.12
N VAL A 31 -19.04 -3.93 4.20
CA VAL A 31 -18.74 -3.70 2.78
C VAL A 31 -17.76 -2.54 2.59
N THR A 32 -17.96 -1.42 3.30
CA THR A 32 -17.05 -0.28 3.18
C THR A 32 -15.65 -0.57 3.72
N ARG A 33 -15.55 -1.34 4.80
CA ARG A 33 -14.26 -1.76 5.38
C ARG A 33 -13.54 -2.72 4.45
N ASP A 34 -14.27 -3.69 3.91
CA ASP A 34 -13.69 -4.73 3.06
C ASP A 34 -13.17 -4.12 1.74
N ALA A 35 -13.93 -3.21 1.11
CA ALA A 35 -13.48 -2.48 -0.06
C ALA A 35 -12.20 -1.65 0.19
N ARG A 36 -12.11 -0.98 1.36
CA ARG A 36 -10.89 -0.23 1.75
C ARG A 36 -9.70 -1.16 1.99
N ASN A 37 -9.93 -2.31 2.60
CA ASN A 37 -8.89 -3.30 2.85
C ASN A 37 -8.35 -3.87 1.53
N GLU A 38 -9.23 -4.22 0.58
CA GLU A 38 -8.83 -4.69 -0.74
C GLU A 38 -8.07 -3.63 -1.55
N GLN A 39 -8.52 -2.38 -1.50
CA GLN A 39 -7.81 -1.27 -2.14
C GLN A 39 -6.40 -1.10 -1.56
N ARG A 40 -6.28 -1.14 -0.22
CA ARG A 40 -4.99 -1.06 0.46
C ARG A 40 -4.08 -2.23 0.11
N ALA A 41 -4.61 -3.46 0.08
CA ALA A 41 -3.84 -4.65 -0.28
C ALA A 41 -3.27 -4.56 -1.70
N ARG A 42 -4.10 -4.18 -2.69
CA ARG A 42 -3.64 -3.98 -4.08
C ARG A 42 -2.56 -2.90 -4.19
N ARG A 43 -2.74 -1.78 -3.47
CA ARG A 43 -1.75 -0.69 -3.44
C ARG A 43 -0.40 -1.18 -2.90
N ILE A 44 -0.40 -1.89 -1.77
CA ILE A 44 0.82 -2.45 -1.17
C ILE A 44 1.50 -3.42 -2.14
N GLU A 45 0.75 -4.30 -2.81
CA GLU A 45 1.29 -5.25 -3.78
C GLU A 45 2.04 -4.54 -4.93
N HIS A 46 1.43 -3.49 -5.51
CA HIS A 46 2.09 -2.69 -6.55
C HIS A 46 3.35 -2.00 -6.04
N LEU A 47 3.32 -1.40 -4.85
CA LEU A 47 4.48 -0.74 -4.26
C LEU A 47 5.61 -1.73 -3.91
N ILE A 48 5.29 -2.95 -3.48
CA ILE A 48 6.28 -4.03 -3.31
C ILE A 48 6.92 -4.38 -4.66
N SER A 49 6.13 -4.51 -5.72
CA SER A 49 6.65 -4.77 -7.06
C SER A 49 7.56 -3.64 -7.55
N ALA A 50 7.17 -2.38 -7.32
CA ALA A 50 7.99 -1.21 -7.63
C ALA A 50 9.33 -1.24 -6.86
N TYR A 51 9.29 -1.51 -5.55
CA TYR A 51 10.49 -1.65 -4.73
C TYR A 51 11.45 -2.73 -5.25
N GLN A 52 10.92 -3.90 -5.65
CA GLN A 52 11.74 -4.97 -6.23
C GLN A 52 12.39 -4.57 -7.57
N ARG A 53 11.65 -3.87 -8.44
CA ARG A 53 12.18 -3.34 -9.71
C ARG A 53 13.27 -2.29 -9.49
N LEU A 54 13.10 -1.39 -8.50
CA LEU A 54 14.13 -0.41 -8.14
C LEU A 54 15.43 -1.10 -7.68
N ILE A 55 15.33 -2.10 -6.81
CA ILE A 55 16.50 -2.89 -6.37
C ILE A 55 17.15 -3.60 -7.55
N ALA A 56 16.38 -4.19 -8.46
CA ALA A 56 16.93 -4.86 -9.63
C ALA A 56 17.69 -3.86 -10.53
N ALA A 57 17.16 -2.66 -10.73
CA ALA A 57 17.80 -1.61 -11.52
C ALA A 57 19.07 -1.05 -10.84
N ALA A 58 19.05 -0.85 -9.53
CA ALA A 58 20.19 -0.31 -8.77
C ALA A 58 21.42 -1.24 -8.75
N ASN A 59 21.24 -2.53 -9.03
CA ASN A 59 22.27 -3.55 -8.81
C ASN A 59 23.00 -3.99 -10.09
N GLN A 60 22.82 -3.31 -11.22
CA GLN A 60 23.47 -3.69 -12.49
C GLN A 60 24.94 -3.24 -12.56
N PRO A 61 25.90 -4.18 -12.65
CA PRO A 61 27.33 -3.86 -12.69
C PRO A 61 27.84 -3.33 -14.04
N GLU A 62 27.13 -3.58 -15.15
CA GLU A 62 27.61 -3.27 -16.52
C GLU A 62 26.79 -2.16 -17.21
N GLY A 63 26.01 -1.40 -16.43
CA GLY A 63 25.10 -0.36 -16.93
C GLY A 63 23.66 -0.84 -17.07
N LEU A 64 22.72 0.10 -17.14
CA LEU A 64 21.29 -0.18 -17.27
C LEU A 64 21.00 -0.80 -18.64
N SER A 65 20.74 -2.11 -18.68
CA SER A 65 20.08 -2.74 -19.82
C SER A 65 18.70 -2.10 -20.07
N ALA A 66 18.25 -2.05 -21.32
CA ALA A 66 16.96 -1.43 -21.70
C ALA A 66 15.77 -1.98 -20.89
N ASP A 67 15.81 -3.25 -20.47
CA ASP A 67 14.79 -3.85 -19.62
C ASP A 67 14.79 -3.28 -18.21
N HIS A 68 15.96 -3.01 -17.65
CA HIS A 68 16.10 -2.45 -16.31
C HIS A 68 15.74 -0.96 -16.28
N GLN A 69 16.05 -0.24 -17.36
CA GLN A 69 15.62 1.15 -17.52
C GLN A 69 14.09 1.26 -17.58
N ARG A 70 13.43 0.40 -18.37
CA ARG A 70 11.96 0.32 -18.38
C ARG A 70 11.38 -0.09 -17.02
N GLY A 71 12.05 -1.02 -16.33
CA GLY A 71 11.67 -1.44 -14.98
C GLY A 71 11.76 -0.29 -13.97
N LEU A 72 12.82 0.52 -14.04
CA LEU A 72 13.02 1.71 -13.23
C LEU A 72 11.96 2.78 -13.52
N GLU A 73 11.73 3.11 -14.78
CA GLU A 73 10.72 4.09 -15.20
C GLU A 73 9.32 3.66 -14.74
N SER A 74 8.98 2.39 -14.94
CA SER A 74 7.70 1.84 -14.48
C SER A 74 7.58 1.88 -12.95
N ALA A 75 8.64 1.54 -12.20
CA ALA A 75 8.61 1.57 -10.74
C ALA A 75 8.42 2.99 -10.21
N VAL A 76 9.12 3.98 -10.79
CA VAL A 76 8.95 5.38 -10.40
C VAL A 76 7.54 5.87 -10.75
N SER A 77 6.99 5.49 -11.91
CA SER A 77 5.60 5.81 -12.26
C SER A 77 4.60 5.20 -11.27
N ASP A 78 4.80 3.95 -10.86
CA ASP A 78 3.95 3.27 -9.88
C ASP A 78 3.99 4.01 -8.53
N ILE A 79 5.17 4.47 -8.09
CA ILE A 79 5.34 5.26 -6.86
C ILE A 79 4.69 6.64 -7.01
N MET A 80 4.81 7.31 -8.15
CA MET A 80 4.17 8.63 -8.35
C MET A 80 2.64 8.55 -8.33
N LEU A 81 2.06 7.44 -8.79
CA LEU A 81 0.62 7.23 -8.82
C LEU A 81 0.07 6.73 -7.47
N LEU A 82 0.76 5.79 -6.84
CA LEU A 82 0.26 5.04 -5.69
C LEU A 82 0.93 5.44 -4.38
N GLY A 83 2.06 6.14 -4.44
CA GLY A 83 2.87 6.42 -3.28
C GLY A 83 2.24 7.40 -2.29
N GLN A 84 2.73 7.36 -1.05
CA GLN A 84 2.45 8.39 -0.06
C GLN A 84 3.25 9.66 -0.36
N LYS A 85 2.92 10.76 0.31
CA LYS A 85 3.56 12.06 0.08
C LYS A 85 5.09 11.99 0.15
N ALA A 86 5.66 11.35 1.18
CA ALA A 86 7.10 11.25 1.35
C ALA A 86 7.77 10.42 0.24
N GLU A 87 7.15 9.30 -0.17
CA GLU A 87 7.63 8.46 -1.28
C GLU A 87 7.61 9.23 -2.62
N VAL A 88 6.55 9.99 -2.87
CA VAL A 88 6.41 10.85 -4.08
C VAL A 88 7.43 11.99 -4.06
N ASP A 89 7.68 12.58 -2.89
CA ASP A 89 8.68 13.63 -2.72
C ASP A 89 10.10 13.09 -3.00
N ALA A 90 10.46 11.93 -2.45
CA ALA A 90 11.73 11.26 -2.72
C ALA A 90 11.87 10.83 -4.19
N ALA A 91 10.79 10.32 -4.81
CA ALA A 91 10.80 9.92 -6.21
C ALA A 91 11.02 11.12 -7.15
N ARG A 92 10.41 12.27 -6.83
CA ARG A 92 10.64 13.51 -7.56
C ARG A 92 12.10 13.97 -7.44
N GLU A 93 12.67 13.94 -6.24
CA GLU A 93 14.07 14.33 -6.02
C GLU A 93 15.03 13.45 -6.82
N PHE A 94 14.78 12.13 -6.82
CA PHE A 94 15.50 11.19 -7.67
C PHE A 94 15.40 11.55 -9.16
N LEU A 95 14.19 11.78 -9.68
CA LEU A 95 13.99 12.14 -11.09
C LEU A 95 14.70 13.44 -11.49
N VAL A 96 14.65 14.45 -10.63
CA VAL A 96 15.32 15.74 -10.87
C VAL A 96 16.85 15.56 -10.91
N ALA A 97 17.42 14.80 -9.96
CA ALA A 97 18.84 14.50 -9.94
C ALA A 97 19.25 13.68 -11.17
N PHE A 98 18.46 12.67 -11.53
CA PHE A 98 18.73 11.78 -12.66
C PHE A 98 18.68 12.54 -14.00
N ALA A 99 17.72 13.45 -14.16
CA ALA A 99 17.61 14.29 -15.35
C ALA A 99 18.78 15.29 -15.50
N ARG A 100 19.37 15.73 -14.39
CA ARG A 100 20.49 16.68 -14.39
C ARG A 100 21.83 16.01 -14.67
N ASP A 101 22.12 14.94 -13.94
CA ASP A 101 23.47 14.36 -13.85
C ASP A 101 23.60 13.03 -14.62
N GLY A 102 22.50 12.50 -15.16
CA GLY A 102 22.44 11.19 -15.84
C GLY A 102 22.63 9.99 -14.90
N ASN A 103 22.79 10.26 -13.61
CA ASN A 103 22.92 9.30 -12.53
C ASN A 103 22.35 9.93 -11.25
N ALA A 104 21.66 9.14 -10.44
CA ALA A 104 21.12 9.61 -9.17
C ALA A 104 21.14 8.48 -8.14
N ASP A 105 21.32 8.86 -6.88
CA ASP A 105 21.28 7.93 -5.77
C ASP A 105 19.83 7.48 -5.53
N LEU A 106 19.61 6.17 -5.53
CA LEU A 106 18.31 5.54 -5.22
C LEU A 106 18.14 5.27 -3.73
N ASP A 107 19.18 5.45 -2.91
CA ASP A 107 19.20 5.10 -1.50
C ASP A 107 18.04 5.73 -0.72
N GLU A 108 17.81 7.02 -0.90
CA GLU A 108 16.76 7.74 -0.17
C GLU A 108 15.36 7.27 -0.56
N LEU A 109 15.10 7.10 -1.87
CA LEU A 109 13.82 6.59 -2.37
C LEU A 109 13.56 5.16 -1.88
N LEU A 110 14.59 4.30 -1.90
CA LEU A 110 14.50 2.92 -1.41
C LEU A 110 14.27 2.87 0.10
N ALA A 111 14.93 3.74 0.87
CA ALA A 111 14.77 3.81 2.32
C ALA A 111 13.36 4.26 2.70
N GLU A 112 12.85 5.32 2.07
CA GLU A 112 11.52 5.86 2.36
C GLU A 112 10.41 4.88 1.97
N LEU A 113 10.48 4.31 0.76
CA LEU A 113 9.52 3.31 0.30
C LEU A 113 9.53 2.06 1.17
N ARG A 114 10.72 1.58 1.58
CA ARG A 114 10.84 0.44 2.49
C ARG A 114 10.24 0.75 3.86
N SER A 115 10.54 1.92 4.43
CA SER A 115 10.05 2.34 5.74
C SER A 115 8.51 2.35 5.75
N SER A 116 7.92 3.02 4.77
CA SER A 116 6.47 3.09 4.59
C SER A 116 5.83 1.71 4.37
N LEU A 117 6.40 0.86 3.51
CA LEU A 117 5.91 -0.52 3.30
C LEU A 117 5.95 -1.36 4.58
N ARG A 118 7.00 -1.22 5.40
CA ARG A 118 7.09 -1.93 6.69
C ARG A 118 6.06 -1.44 7.68
N ASP A 119 5.87 -0.12 7.77
CA ASP A 119 4.84 0.48 8.60
C ASP A 119 3.44 0.01 8.15
N GLU A 120 3.20 -0.11 6.85
CA GLU A 120 1.92 -0.61 6.33
C GLU A 120 1.65 -2.08 6.62
N LEU A 121 2.70 -2.90 6.61
CA LEU A 121 2.66 -4.31 6.97
C LEU A 121 2.75 -4.55 8.48
N ASN A 122 2.80 -3.48 9.30
CA ASN A 122 2.93 -3.54 10.75
C ASN A 122 4.15 -4.37 11.19
N LEU A 123 5.29 -4.15 10.51
CA LEU A 123 6.57 -4.79 10.78
C LEU A 123 7.49 -3.86 11.59
N ASP A 124 8.41 -4.44 12.36
CA ASP A 124 9.35 -3.65 13.16
C ASP A 124 10.24 -2.73 12.31
N LYS A 125 10.56 -1.55 12.83
CA LYS A 125 11.52 -0.66 12.18
C LYS A 125 12.90 -1.28 12.25
N THR A 126 13.44 -1.62 11.08
CA THR A 126 14.78 -2.19 10.96
C THR A 126 15.61 -1.29 10.05
N PRO A 127 16.85 -0.95 10.45
CA PRO A 127 17.73 -0.20 9.58
C PRO A 127 17.97 -1.00 8.31
N MET A 128 17.99 -0.30 7.18
CA MET A 128 18.24 -0.94 5.89
C MET A 128 19.69 -1.46 5.87
N PRO A 129 19.91 -2.77 5.68
CA PRO A 129 21.26 -3.30 5.58
C PRO A 129 21.90 -2.79 4.29
N LYS A 130 23.08 -2.17 4.41
CA LYS A 130 23.96 -1.87 3.28
C LYS A 130 25.08 -2.91 3.26
N PRO A 131 25.42 -3.57 2.13
CA PRO A 131 24.79 -3.47 0.80
C PRO A 131 23.44 -4.20 0.72
N TYR A 132 22.57 -3.77 -0.20
CA TYR A 132 21.18 -4.24 -0.32
C TYR A 132 21.00 -5.69 -0.81
N ASN A 133 22.10 -6.38 -1.13
CA ASN A 133 22.11 -7.71 -1.69
C ASN A 133 23.43 -8.46 -1.40
N LEU A 134 23.33 -9.78 -1.33
CA LEU A 134 24.47 -10.71 -1.31
C LEU A 134 24.98 -10.89 -2.75
N ARG A 135 26.18 -10.37 -3.05
CA ARG A 135 26.90 -10.66 -4.29
C ARG A 135 27.41 -12.10 -4.25
N MET A 136 26.60 -13.07 -4.67
CA MET A 136 27.12 -14.41 -5.00
C MET A 136 27.74 -14.33 -6.40
N ARG A 137 29.07 -14.22 -6.44
CA ARG A 137 29.87 -14.37 -7.66
C ARG A 137 29.94 -15.84 -8.07
#